data_AF-A0A7S2Q0D8-F1
#
_entry.id   AF-A0A7S2Q0D8-F1
#
_cell.length_a   1.000
_cell.length_b   1.000
_cell.length_c   1.000
_cell.angle_alpha   90.00
_cell.angle_beta   90.00
_cell.angle_gamma   90.00
#
_symmetry.space_group_name_H-M   'P 1'
#
loop_
_entity.id
_entity.type
_entity.pdbx_description
1 polymer ?
#
loop_
_entity_poly.entity_id
_entity_poly.type
_entity_poly.pdbx_seq_one_letter_code
_entity_poly.pdbx_strand_id
1 'polypeptide(L)'
;GLSPETLAEIANLQQHRIQFVAYVERGDGITFVQKALACQRAGQVDNTDVSLCIGVVVGNTTTGGNEIWPYTMQDNRNEAQKFGLKVPVVMIRRDDGTKLVKFAAGSATTDQQYTPCQIKIDSKEAHTCPVCTDSYEPGATIIRLPSCGHVFHEYCATAWLSKHNTCPYCRKELPTDDEEYERERRRRETSEANAGEASTSGASHFYG
;
A
#
# COMPACT_ATOMS: atom_id res chain seq x y z
N GLY A 1 -18.38 22.50 -0.17
CA GLY A 1 -17.59 22.19 -1.38
C GLY A 1 -16.12 22.30 -1.05
N LEU A 2 -15.23 21.94 -1.97
CA LEU A 2 -13.78 22.12 -1.80
C LEU A 2 -13.43 23.62 -1.70
N SER A 3 -12.37 23.97 -0.98
CA SER A 3 -11.92 25.36 -0.87
C SER A 3 -11.35 25.85 -2.22
N PRO A 4 -11.33 27.17 -2.48
CA PRO A 4 -10.72 27.72 -3.68
C PRO A 4 -9.24 27.35 -3.85
N GLU A 5 -8.49 27.29 -2.74
CA GLU A 5 -7.08 26.88 -2.70
C GLU A 5 -6.92 25.44 -3.17
N THR A 6 -7.71 24.52 -2.61
CA THR A 6 -7.70 23.11 -3.02
C THR A 6 -8.08 22.95 -4.49
N LEU A 7 -9.04 23.74 -4.99
CA LEU A 7 -9.40 23.71 -6.41
C LEU A 7 -8.25 24.20 -7.31
N ALA A 8 -7.50 25.22 -6.88
CA ALA A 8 -6.33 25.72 -7.61
C ALA A 8 -5.19 24.68 -7.65
N GLU A 9 -4.93 24.00 -6.54
CA GLU A 9 -3.97 22.90 -6.48
C GLU A 9 -4.37 21.75 -7.40
N ILE A 10 -5.64 21.35 -7.37
CA ILE A 10 -6.16 20.30 -8.25
C ILE A 10 -6.06 20.70 -9.72
N ALA A 11 -6.34 21.96 -10.06
CA ALA A 11 -6.17 22.45 -11.42
C ALA A 11 -4.71 22.34 -11.90
N ASN A 12 -3.75 22.61 -11.01
CA ASN A 12 -2.32 22.41 -11.28
C ASN A 12 -1.99 20.92 -11.50
N LEU A 13 -2.50 20.02 -10.65
CA LEU A 13 -2.35 18.58 -10.83
C LEU A 13 -2.95 18.09 -12.15
N GLN A 14 -4.12 18.62 -12.53
CA GLN A 14 -4.78 18.33 -13.82
C GLN A 14 -3.94 18.79 -15.00
N GLN A 15 -3.41 20.02 -14.95
CA GLN A 15 -2.54 20.58 -15.99
C GLN A 15 -1.33 19.67 -16.27
N HIS A 16 -0.75 19.09 -15.22
CA HIS A 16 0.41 18.20 -15.32
C HIS A 16 0.06 16.70 -15.38
N ARG A 17 -1.23 16.35 -15.43
CA ARG A 17 -1.75 14.96 -15.42
C ARG A 17 -1.20 14.11 -14.27
N ILE A 18 -1.01 14.72 -13.10
CA ILE A 18 -0.49 14.05 -11.91
C ILE A 18 -1.64 13.34 -11.20
N GLN A 19 -1.50 12.03 -11.00
CA GLN A 19 -2.42 11.26 -10.16
C GLN A 19 -2.22 11.59 -8.69
N PHE A 20 -3.30 11.63 -7.92
CA PHE A 20 -3.26 11.99 -6.50
C PHE A 20 -4.25 11.17 -5.67
N VAL A 21 -3.94 11.06 -4.38
CA VAL A 21 -4.84 10.53 -3.35
C VAL A 21 -5.31 11.70 -2.50
N ALA A 22 -6.61 11.87 -2.37
CA ALA A 22 -7.18 12.95 -1.56
C ALA A 22 -7.33 12.52 -0.10
N TYR A 23 -7.02 13.41 0.84
CA TYR A 23 -7.39 13.26 2.24
C TYR A 23 -8.57 14.17 2.58
N VAL A 24 -9.57 13.64 3.29
CA VAL A 24 -10.74 14.41 3.77
C VAL A 24 -11.09 14.01 5.19
N GLU A 25 -11.57 14.94 6.01
CA GLU A 25 -12.04 14.63 7.36
C GLU A 25 -13.51 14.18 7.36
N ARG A 26 -13.84 13.24 8.25
CA ARG A 26 -15.22 12.86 8.56
C ARG A 26 -15.93 14.02 9.25
N GLY A 27 -17.17 14.33 8.83
CA GLY A 27 -17.99 15.34 9.49
C GLY A 27 -18.86 16.13 8.53
N ASP A 28 -19.25 17.33 8.97
CA ASP A 28 -19.98 18.35 8.19
C ASP A 28 -21.39 17.96 7.73
N GLY A 29 -21.95 16.89 8.28
CA GLY A 29 -23.26 16.37 7.85
C GLY A 29 -23.26 15.77 6.43
N ILE A 30 -22.08 15.60 5.82
CA ILE A 30 -21.89 15.07 4.46
C ILE A 30 -21.43 13.62 4.56
N THR A 31 -21.95 12.75 3.68
CA THR A 31 -21.54 11.34 3.66
C THR A 31 -20.11 11.18 3.13
N PHE A 32 -19.44 10.08 3.49
CA PHE A 32 -18.12 9.78 2.92
C PHE A 32 -18.18 9.63 1.39
N VAL A 33 -19.29 9.09 0.86
CA VAL A 33 -19.53 8.94 -0.58
C VAL A 33 -19.57 10.30 -1.27
N GLN A 34 -20.31 11.26 -0.72
CA GLN A 34 -20.40 12.61 -1.28
C GLN A 34 -19.05 13.33 -1.27
N LYS A 35 -18.26 13.17 -0.21
CA LYS A 35 -16.88 13.70 -0.15
C LYS A 35 -16.01 13.03 -1.22
N ALA A 36 -16.08 11.71 -1.35
CA ALA A 36 -15.30 10.98 -2.34
C ALA A 36 -15.68 11.32 -3.79
N LEU A 37 -16.97 11.54 -4.06
CA LEU A 37 -17.47 11.99 -5.36
C LEU A 37 -16.95 13.39 -5.71
N ALA A 38 -16.84 14.29 -4.73
CA ALA A 38 -16.26 15.61 -4.95
C ALA A 38 -14.79 15.49 -5.39
N CYS A 39 -14.01 14.63 -4.72
CA CYS A 39 -12.62 14.36 -5.10
C CYS A 39 -12.50 13.69 -6.48
N GLN A 40 -13.34 12.69 -6.77
CA GLN A 40 -13.36 12.00 -8.07
C GLN A 40 -13.65 12.98 -9.21
N ARG A 41 -14.65 13.86 -9.04
CA ARG A 41 -15.02 14.88 -10.04
C ARG A 41 -13.93 15.93 -10.20
N ALA A 42 -13.29 16.31 -9.09
CA ALA A 42 -12.19 17.26 -9.13
C ALA A 42 -10.97 16.69 -9.89
N GLY A 43 -10.74 15.37 -9.85
CA GLY A 43 -9.71 14.72 -10.64
C GLY A 43 -10.12 14.41 -12.10
N GLN A 44 -11.34 14.71 -12.53
CA GLN A 44 -11.82 14.31 -13.86
C GLN A 44 -10.99 14.99 -14.96
N VAL A 45 -10.60 14.22 -15.98
CA VAL A 45 -9.89 14.73 -17.16
C VAL A 45 -10.87 14.87 -18.31
N ASP A 46 -10.81 16.01 -19.02
CA ASP A 46 -11.72 16.47 -20.09
C ASP A 46 -12.43 15.37 -20.87
N ASN A 47 -13.77 15.30 -20.74
CA ASN A 47 -14.66 14.38 -21.46
C ASN A 47 -14.29 12.88 -21.36
N THR A 48 -13.49 12.49 -20.37
CA THR A 48 -13.19 11.09 -20.07
C THR A 48 -13.86 10.64 -18.77
N ASP A 49 -14.04 9.33 -18.66
CA ASP A 49 -14.47 8.63 -17.45
C ASP A 49 -13.31 8.40 -16.46
N VAL A 50 -12.13 8.97 -16.75
CA VAL A 50 -10.89 8.79 -15.97
C VAL A 50 -10.74 9.94 -14.99
N SER A 51 -10.43 9.60 -13.74
CA SER A 51 -10.07 10.55 -12.70
C SER A 51 -8.59 10.42 -12.34
N LEU A 52 -7.90 11.54 -12.20
CA LEU A 52 -6.58 11.65 -11.58
C LEU A 52 -6.64 11.46 -10.07
N CYS A 53 -7.82 11.61 -9.45
CA CYS A 53 -8.04 11.20 -8.07
C CYS A 53 -8.14 9.68 -8.03
N ILE A 54 -7.07 8.99 -7.66
CA ILE A 54 -6.99 7.53 -7.69
C ILE A 54 -7.42 6.87 -6.37
N GLY A 55 -7.63 7.66 -5.31
CA GLY A 55 -8.09 7.17 -4.02
C GLY A 55 -8.52 8.31 -3.09
N VAL A 56 -9.36 7.98 -2.11
CA VAL A 56 -9.76 8.92 -1.05
C VAL A 56 -9.53 8.29 0.32
N VAL A 57 -8.79 9.00 1.16
CA VAL A 57 -8.54 8.65 2.56
C VAL A 57 -9.42 9.55 3.42
N VAL A 58 -10.35 8.94 4.16
CA VAL A 58 -11.23 9.63 5.09
C VAL A 58 -10.63 9.53 6.49
N GLY A 59 -10.14 10.65 7.03
CA GLY A 59 -9.71 10.72 8.42
C GLY A 59 -10.91 10.73 9.37
N ASN A 60 -10.92 9.84 10.35
CA ASN A 60 -11.92 9.91 11.41
C ASN A 60 -11.71 11.15 12.29
N THR A 61 -12.79 11.65 12.90
CA THR A 61 -12.78 12.84 13.75
C THR A 61 -13.38 12.58 15.14
N THR A 62 -13.83 11.36 15.45
CA THR A 62 -14.35 11.01 16.79
C THR A 62 -13.30 11.24 17.86
N THR A 63 -13.70 11.87 18.98
CA THR A 63 -12.86 12.09 20.17
C THR A 63 -13.33 11.23 21.35
N GLY A 64 -12.45 11.01 22.33
CA GLY A 64 -12.84 10.48 23.65
C GLY A 64 -12.91 8.96 23.78
N GLY A 65 -11.97 8.21 23.19
CA GLY A 65 -11.81 6.77 23.43
C GLY A 65 -12.90 5.86 22.82
N ASN A 66 -13.99 6.42 22.31
CA ASN A 66 -15.06 5.70 21.61
C ASN A 66 -14.77 5.45 20.12
N GLU A 67 -13.51 5.53 19.69
CA GLU A 67 -13.11 5.19 18.33
C GLU A 67 -13.08 3.67 18.16
N ILE A 68 -14.10 3.12 17.50
CA ILE A 68 -14.15 1.71 17.12
C ILE A 68 -13.30 1.51 15.85
N TRP A 69 -12.29 0.66 15.93
CA TRP A 69 -11.38 0.35 14.83
C TRP A 69 -11.00 -1.14 14.81
N PRO A 70 -10.94 -1.82 13.64
CA PRO A 70 -11.16 -1.31 12.28
C PRO A 70 -12.62 -0.99 12.00
N TYR A 71 -12.87 0.11 11.28
CA TYR A 71 -14.22 0.55 10.95
C TYR A 71 -14.58 0.22 9.51
N THR A 72 -15.71 -0.45 9.33
CA THR A 72 -16.30 -0.67 8.01
C THR A 72 -17.22 0.50 7.67
N MET A 73 -16.86 1.29 6.65
CA MET A 73 -17.75 2.31 6.12
C MET A 73 -18.99 1.66 5.50
N GLN A 74 -20.17 2.09 5.95
CA GLN A 74 -21.45 1.60 5.44
C GLN A 74 -22.14 2.69 4.62
N ASP A 75 -22.34 2.43 3.33
CA ASP A 75 -23.15 3.28 2.45
C ASP A 75 -24.65 2.98 2.62
N ASN A 76 -25.20 3.35 3.78
CA ASN A 76 -26.61 3.07 4.10
C ASN A 76 -27.62 3.74 3.16
N ARG A 77 -27.17 4.70 2.35
CA ARG A 77 -27.99 5.45 1.39
C ARG A 77 -27.81 4.96 -0.05
N ASN A 78 -26.98 3.95 -0.28
CA ASN A 78 -26.61 3.43 -1.61
C ASN A 78 -26.18 4.55 -2.58
N GLU A 79 -25.51 5.59 -2.05
CA GLU A 79 -25.09 6.76 -2.81
C GLU A 79 -23.97 6.42 -3.79
N ALA A 80 -23.09 5.46 -3.47
CA ALA A 80 -21.91 5.14 -4.26
C ALA A 80 -22.30 4.62 -5.64
N GLN A 81 -23.20 3.63 -5.68
CA GLN A 81 -23.75 3.12 -6.92
C GLN A 81 -24.63 4.17 -7.61
N LYS A 82 -25.50 4.85 -6.84
CA LYS A 82 -26.44 5.84 -7.38
C LYS A 82 -25.76 7.00 -8.11
N PHE A 83 -24.60 7.43 -7.62
CA PHE A 83 -23.89 8.59 -8.16
C PHE A 83 -22.59 8.24 -8.88
N GLY A 84 -22.29 6.95 -9.07
CA GLY A 84 -21.17 6.48 -9.88
C GLY A 84 -19.80 6.73 -9.25
N LEU A 85 -19.66 6.50 -7.94
CA LEU A 85 -18.35 6.50 -7.28
C LEU A 85 -17.54 5.28 -7.75
N LYS A 86 -16.41 5.53 -8.41
CA LYS A 86 -15.46 4.53 -8.92
C LYS A 86 -14.15 4.51 -8.13
N VAL A 87 -13.80 5.63 -7.51
CA VAL A 87 -12.55 5.79 -6.75
C VAL A 87 -12.63 5.02 -5.42
N PRO A 88 -11.61 4.22 -5.06
CA PRO A 88 -11.58 3.51 -3.79
C PRO A 88 -11.52 4.49 -2.62
N VAL A 89 -12.27 4.19 -1.57
CA VAL A 89 -12.33 4.99 -0.35
C VAL A 89 -11.93 4.12 0.84
N VAL A 90 -11.00 4.62 1.65
CA VAL A 90 -10.62 4.00 2.92
C VAL A 90 -10.82 5.00 4.04
N MET A 91 -11.24 4.55 5.22
CA MET A 91 -11.21 5.39 6.42
C MET A 91 -9.93 5.06 7.19
N ILE A 92 -9.35 6.02 7.91
CA ILE A 92 -8.22 5.82 8.83
C ILE A 92 -8.52 6.41 10.20
N ARG A 93 -7.75 5.96 11.22
CA ARG A 93 -7.85 6.49 12.58
C ARG A 93 -7.59 7.99 12.62
N ARG A 94 -8.17 8.67 13.60
CA ARG A 94 -7.95 10.11 13.81
C ARG A 94 -6.47 10.47 13.96
N ASP A 95 -5.74 9.72 14.77
CA ASP A 95 -4.32 10.00 15.05
C ASP A 95 -3.43 9.78 13.83
N ASP A 96 -3.73 8.74 13.04
CA ASP A 96 -3.01 8.46 11.79
C ASP A 96 -3.30 9.53 10.74
N GLY A 97 -4.56 9.96 10.62
CA GLY A 97 -4.94 11.08 9.76
C GLY A 97 -4.24 12.39 10.16
N THR A 98 -4.16 12.67 11.46
CA THR A 98 -3.46 13.85 11.98
C THR A 98 -1.97 13.83 11.61
N LYS A 99 -1.31 12.66 11.71
CA LYS A 99 0.10 12.50 11.30
C LYS A 99 0.26 12.67 9.79
N LEU A 100 -0.66 12.12 8.99
CA LEU A 100 -0.64 12.22 7.54
C LEU A 100 -0.77 13.68 7.07
N VAL A 101 -1.72 14.43 7.63
CA VAL A 101 -1.92 15.85 7.30
C VAL A 101 -0.69 16.67 7.69
N LYS A 102 -0.12 16.45 8.88
CA LYS A 102 1.11 17.13 9.32
C LYS A 102 2.29 16.87 8.39
N PHE A 103 2.42 15.61 7.94
CA PHE A 103 3.44 15.21 6.98
C PHE A 103 3.24 15.92 5.63
N ALA A 104 2.02 15.88 5.08
CA ALA A 104 1.70 16.50 3.80
C ALA A 104 1.85 18.04 3.81
N ALA A 105 1.55 18.68 4.95
CA ALA A 105 1.67 20.13 5.13
C ALA A 105 3.11 20.62 5.34
N GLY A 106 4.12 19.76 5.21
CA GLY A 106 5.53 20.15 5.38
C GLY A 106 5.91 20.57 6.80
N SER A 107 5.04 20.35 7.80
CA SER A 107 5.32 20.64 9.22
C SER A 107 6.20 19.59 9.89
N ALA A 108 6.88 18.75 9.12
CA ALA A 108 7.85 17.82 9.65
C ALA A 108 9.10 18.59 10.07
N THR A 109 9.39 18.60 11.36
CA THR A 109 10.68 19.02 11.89
C THR A 109 11.81 18.32 11.13
N THR A 110 12.87 19.05 10.83
CA THR A 110 14.05 18.74 9.99
C THR A 110 14.88 17.51 10.42
N ASP A 111 14.31 16.60 11.21
CA ASP A 111 14.97 15.41 11.76
C ASP A 111 14.23 14.13 11.35
N GLN A 112 13.85 14.06 10.07
CA GLN A 112 12.96 13.02 9.56
C GLN A 112 13.76 11.85 8.98
N GLN A 113 14.25 11.01 9.88
CA GLN A 113 14.64 9.65 9.54
C GLN A 113 13.37 8.92 9.07
N TYR A 114 13.37 8.44 7.82
CA TYR A 114 12.32 7.58 7.28
C TYR A 114 11.99 6.48 8.30
N THR A 115 10.81 6.53 8.91
CA THR A 115 10.32 5.43 9.74
C THR A 115 9.56 4.48 8.81
N PRO A 116 10.12 3.30 8.46
CA PRO A 116 9.39 2.31 7.68
C PRO A 116 8.08 1.94 8.38
N CYS A 117 7.09 1.52 7.59
CA CYS A 117 5.81 1.04 8.10
C CYS A 117 6.02 -0.16 9.05
N GLN A 118 6.07 0.11 10.35
CA GLN A 118 6.22 -0.91 11.38
C GLN A 118 4.91 -1.71 11.47
N ILE A 119 4.91 -2.90 10.89
CA ILE A 119 3.80 -3.85 11.02
C ILE A 119 3.85 -4.40 12.45
N LYS A 120 2.84 -4.09 13.28
CA LYS A 120 2.67 -4.74 14.59
C LYS A 120 1.78 -5.97 14.40
N ILE A 121 2.30 -7.15 14.73
CA ILE A 121 1.52 -8.40 14.73
C ILE A 121 0.70 -8.47 16.03
N ASP A 122 -0.61 -8.63 15.92
CA ASP A 122 -1.55 -8.73 17.06
C ASP A 122 -2.05 -10.19 17.28
N SER A 123 -1.37 -11.20 16.72
CA SER A 123 -1.86 -12.58 16.75
C SER A 123 -1.38 -13.37 17.97
N LYS A 124 -2.33 -14.10 18.58
CA LYS A 124 -2.12 -15.12 19.63
C LYS A 124 -1.35 -16.38 19.17
N GLU A 125 -0.97 -16.45 17.89
CA GLU A 125 -0.10 -17.50 17.36
C GLU A 125 1.31 -16.93 17.26
N ALA A 126 2.22 -17.50 18.06
CA ALA A 126 3.63 -17.13 18.05
C ALA A 126 4.26 -17.53 16.71
N HIS A 127 4.41 -16.57 15.80
CA HIS A 127 5.33 -16.73 14.69
C HIS A 127 6.76 -16.58 15.23
N THR A 128 7.65 -17.50 14.84
CA THR A 128 9.08 -17.39 15.11
C THR A 128 9.79 -16.85 13.87
N CYS A 129 10.87 -16.11 14.08
CA CYS A 129 11.75 -15.69 13.01
C CYS A 129 12.49 -16.90 12.46
N PRO A 130 12.35 -17.28 11.17
CA PRO A 130 13.02 -18.47 10.64
C PRO A 130 14.54 -18.34 10.53
N VAL A 131 15.09 -17.14 10.77
CA VAL A 131 16.53 -16.87 10.75
C VAL A 131 17.18 -17.12 12.11
N CYS A 132 16.61 -16.60 13.19
CA CYS A 132 17.14 -16.79 14.55
C CYS A 132 16.38 -17.84 15.36
N THR A 133 15.26 -18.35 14.84
CA THR A 133 14.33 -19.29 15.49
C THR A 133 13.60 -18.77 16.74
N ASP A 134 13.83 -17.51 17.13
CA ASP A 134 13.17 -16.87 18.27
C ASP A 134 11.78 -16.34 17.92
N SER A 135 10.90 -16.30 18.92
CA SER A 135 9.57 -15.67 18.83
C SER A 135 9.69 -14.16 18.65
N TYR A 136 8.72 -13.56 17.95
CA TYR A 136 8.59 -12.10 17.92
C TYR A 136 8.11 -11.58 19.27
N GLU A 137 8.88 -10.70 19.91
CA GLU A 137 8.45 -10.05 21.14
C GLU A 137 7.42 -8.93 20.85
N PRO A 138 6.45 -8.68 21.76
CA PRO A 138 5.56 -7.53 21.63
C PRO A 138 6.35 -6.22 21.53
N GLY A 139 6.17 -5.52 20.40
CA GLY A 139 6.90 -4.27 20.12
C GLY A 139 8.21 -4.44 19.35
N ALA A 140 8.63 -5.68 19.03
CA ALA A 140 9.77 -5.91 18.15
C ALA A 140 9.53 -5.33 16.75
N THR A 141 10.56 -4.73 16.16
CA THR A 141 10.54 -4.34 14.74
C THR A 141 10.73 -5.56 13.85
N ILE A 142 9.79 -5.73 12.92
CA ILE A 142 9.80 -6.80 11.94
C ILE A 142 9.78 -6.24 10.52
N ILE A 143 10.35 -7.00 9.60
CA ILE A 143 10.33 -6.72 8.17
C ILE A 143 9.54 -7.81 7.46
N ARG A 144 8.57 -7.39 6.65
CA ARG A 144 7.86 -8.25 5.70
C ARG A 144 8.39 -8.01 4.30
N LEU A 145 8.94 -9.04 3.65
CA LEU A 145 9.50 -8.88 2.31
C LEU A 145 8.40 -8.73 1.25
N PRO A 146 8.51 -7.77 0.31
CA PRO A 146 7.45 -7.44 -0.63
C PRO A 146 7.19 -8.55 -1.67
N SER A 147 8.23 -9.28 -2.11
CA SER A 147 8.11 -10.29 -3.18
C SER A 147 7.43 -11.58 -2.76
N CYS A 148 7.44 -11.92 -1.46
CA CYS A 148 6.98 -13.21 -0.97
C CYS A 148 6.18 -13.14 0.33
N GLY A 149 6.14 -11.99 1.00
CA GLY A 149 5.35 -11.78 2.20
C GLY A 149 5.90 -12.41 3.48
N HIS A 150 7.07 -13.07 3.45
CA HIS A 150 7.71 -13.65 4.63
C HIS A 150 8.19 -12.57 5.61
N VAL A 151 8.08 -12.87 6.90
CA VAL A 151 8.36 -11.95 8.01
C VAL A 151 9.61 -12.40 8.76
N PHE A 152 10.42 -11.44 9.19
CA PHE A 152 11.66 -11.63 9.95
C PHE A 152 11.84 -10.51 10.97
N HIS A 153 12.67 -10.71 11.99
CA HIS A 153 13.19 -9.58 12.77
C HIS A 153 13.93 -8.63 11.83
N GLU A 154 13.83 -7.32 12.09
CA GLU A 154 14.54 -6.30 11.31
C GLU A 154 16.04 -6.61 11.21
N TYR A 155 16.70 -6.89 12.33
CA TYR A 155 18.13 -7.22 12.33
C TYR A 155 18.45 -8.50 11.54
N CYS A 156 17.58 -9.52 11.59
CA CYS A 156 17.75 -10.76 10.82
C CYS A 156 17.65 -10.51 9.32
N ALA A 157 16.64 -9.76 8.89
CA ALA A 157 16.47 -9.42 7.49
C ALA A 157 17.64 -8.57 7.00
N THR A 158 17.99 -7.50 7.71
CA THR A 158 19.07 -6.59 7.32
C THR A 158 20.42 -7.28 7.26
N ALA A 159 20.75 -8.13 8.23
CA ALA A 159 21.99 -8.91 8.20
C ALA A 159 22.08 -9.82 6.97
N TRP A 160 20.98 -10.47 6.58
CA TRP A 160 20.93 -11.30 5.38
C TRP A 160 21.01 -10.47 4.10
N LEU A 161 20.19 -9.41 4.00
CA LEU A 161 20.05 -8.57 2.81
C LEU A 161 21.31 -7.75 2.52
N SER A 162 22.14 -7.49 3.53
CA SER A 162 23.47 -6.89 3.33
C SER A 162 24.42 -7.75 2.47
N LYS A 163 24.14 -9.05 2.33
CA LYS A 163 24.99 -10.02 1.60
C LYS A 163 24.27 -10.69 0.45
N HIS A 164 22.94 -10.73 0.46
CA HIS A 164 22.14 -11.49 -0.48
C HIS A 164 20.89 -10.72 -0.90
N ASN A 165 20.59 -10.65 -2.21
CA ASN A 165 19.34 -10.07 -2.71
C ASN A 165 18.17 -11.09 -2.73
N THR A 166 18.08 -11.97 -1.73
CA THR A 166 17.08 -13.05 -1.72
C THR A 166 16.38 -13.17 -0.37
N CYS A 167 15.16 -13.71 -0.37
CA CYS A 167 14.46 -14.04 0.86
C CYS A 167 15.21 -15.14 1.65
N PRO A 168 15.50 -14.95 2.96
CA PRO A 168 16.15 -15.99 3.77
C PRO A 168 15.37 -17.31 3.82
N TYR A 169 14.04 -17.23 3.71
CA TYR A 169 13.14 -18.39 3.79
C TYR A 169 12.95 -19.10 2.45
N CYS A 170 12.42 -18.41 1.42
CA CYS A 170 12.08 -19.03 0.14
C CYS A 170 13.10 -18.80 -0.97
N ARG A 171 14.20 -18.08 -0.70
CA ARG A 171 15.28 -17.74 -1.65
C ARG A 171 14.85 -16.97 -2.91
N LYS A 172 13.58 -16.56 -3.01
CA LYS A 172 13.11 -15.67 -4.08
C LYS A 172 13.89 -14.36 -4.07
N GLU A 173 14.38 -13.98 -5.23
CA GLU A 173 15.12 -12.74 -5.46
C GLU A 173 14.21 -11.51 -5.32
N LEU A 174 14.70 -10.49 -4.63
CA LEU A 174 13.95 -9.26 -4.38
C LEU A 174 14.13 -8.28 -5.54
N PRO A 175 13.10 -7.48 -5.86
CA PRO A 175 13.25 -6.39 -6.82
C PRO A 175 14.29 -5.38 -6.35
N THR A 176 15.06 -4.84 -7.28
CA THR A 176 16.05 -3.79 -7.08
C THR A 176 15.73 -2.59 -7.98
N ASP A 177 16.31 -1.44 -7.68
CA ASP A 177 16.25 -0.22 -8.49
C ASP A 177 17.34 -0.17 -9.58
N ASP A 178 18.23 -1.16 -9.63
CA ASP A 178 19.25 -1.31 -10.67
C ASP A 178 18.63 -1.93 -11.93
N GLU A 179 18.42 -1.11 -12.95
CA GLU A 179 17.83 -1.54 -14.23
C GLU A 179 18.67 -2.60 -14.97
N GLU A 180 20.00 -2.57 -14.84
CA GLU A 180 20.89 -3.53 -15.49
C GLU A 180 20.75 -4.90 -14.82
N TYR A 181 20.75 -4.92 -13.49
CA TYR A 181 20.51 -6.12 -12.70
C TYR A 181 19.14 -6.74 -13.01
N GLU A 182 18.07 -5.94 -13.04
CA GLU A 182 16.71 -6.41 -13.36
C GLU A 182 16.57 -6.93 -14.80
N ARG A 183 17.28 -6.31 -15.76
CA ARG A 183 17.28 -6.78 -17.16
C ARG A 183 17.91 -8.16 -17.25
N GLU A 184 19.03 -8.37 -16.56
CA GLU A 184 19.74 -9.65 -16.55
C GLU A 184 18.93 -10.73 -15.81
N ARG A 185 18.28 -10.38 -14.69
CA ARG A 185 17.35 -11.28 -13.99
C ARG A 185 16.24 -11.79 -14.91
N ARG A 186 15.55 -10.89 -15.62
CA ARG A 186 14.49 -11.27 -16.59
C ARG A 186 15.01 -12.20 -17.68
N ARG A 187 16.25 -11.99 -18.13
CA ARG A 187 16.90 -12.86 -19.11
C ARG A 187 17.10 -14.28 -18.57
N ARG A 188 17.57 -14.41 -17.33
CA ARG A 188 17.75 -15.72 -16.65
C ARG A 188 16.41 -16.44 -16.46
N GLU A 189 15.40 -15.73 -15.94
CA GLU A 189 14.05 -16.27 -15.74
C GLU A 189 13.43 -16.79 -17.06
N THR A 190 13.63 -16.06 -18.17
CA THR A 190 13.15 -16.49 -19.51
C THR A 190 13.89 -17.72 -20.02
N SER A 191 15.20 -17.83 -19.78
CA SER A 191 15.99 -19.00 -20.18
C SER A 191 15.66 -20.25 -19.38
N GLU A 192 15.35 -20.11 -18.09
CA GLU A 192 14.94 -21.23 -17.22
C GLU A 192 13.54 -21.74 -17.57
N ALA A 193 12.61 -20.86 -17.92
CA ALA A 193 11.28 -21.24 -18.39
C ALA A 193 11.33 -22.08 -19.68
N ASN A 194 12.15 -21.65 -20.66
CA ASN A 194 12.31 -22.37 -21.92
C ASN A 194 13.00 -23.75 -21.77
N ALA A 195 13.88 -23.90 -20.76
CA ALA A 195 14.54 -25.18 -20.48
C ALA A 195 13.61 -26.20 -19.79
N GLY A 196 12.66 -25.72 -18.99
CA GLY A 196 11.65 -26.57 -18.32
C GLY A 196 10.68 -27.25 -19.28
N GLU A 197 10.30 -26.57 -20.37
CA GLU A 197 9.39 -27.12 -21.39
C GLU A 197 10.04 -28.18 -22.30
N ALA A 198 11.35 -28.12 -22.51
CA ALA A 198 12.07 -29.12 -23.31
C ALA A 198 12.15 -30.50 -22.61
N SER A 199 11.98 -30.54 -21.28
CA SER A 199 12.19 -31.75 -20.47
C SER A 199 10.95 -32.64 -20.32
N THR A 200 9.76 -32.18 -20.67
CA THR A 200 8.49 -32.91 -20.49
C THR A 200 8.00 -33.65 -21.74
N SER A 201 8.70 -33.58 -22.87
CA SER A 201 8.32 -34.23 -24.13
C SER A 201 8.91 -35.64 -24.36
N GLY A 202 9.62 -36.22 -23.37
CA GLY A 202 10.42 -37.45 -23.53
C GLY A 202 9.97 -38.72 -22.79
N ALA A 203 8.82 -38.76 -22.10
CA ALA A 203 8.41 -39.94 -21.33
C ALA A 203 7.11 -40.55 -21.90
N SER A 204 7.23 -41.23 -23.04
CA SER A 204 6.20 -42.15 -23.53
C SER A 204 6.62 -43.62 -23.27
N HIS A 205 5.70 -44.36 -22.66
CA HIS A 205 5.57 -45.82 -22.74
C HIS A 205 6.64 -46.71 -22.08
N PHE A 206 6.39 -47.18 -20.85
CA PHE A 206 6.57 -48.60 -20.49
C PHE A 206 5.97 -48.90 -19.10
N TYR A 207 4.89 -49.67 -19.04
CA TYR A 207 4.72 -50.78 -18.09
C TYR A 207 3.61 -51.69 -18.64
N GLY A 208 4.03 -52.89 -19.04
CA GLY A 208 3.20 -54.09 -19.04
C GLY A 208 3.37 -54.84 -17.72
#